data_AF-A0A7I8XCG3-F1
#
_entry.id   AF-A0A7I8XCG3-F1
#
_cell.length_a   1.000
_cell.length_b   1.000
_cell.length_c   1.000
_cell.angle_alpha   90.00
_cell.angle_beta   90.00
_cell.angle_gamma   90.00
#
_symmetry.space_group_name_H-M   'P 1'
#
loop_
_entity.id
_entity.type
_entity.pdbx_description
1 polymer ?
#
loop_
_entity_poly.entity_id
_entity_poly.type
_entity_poly.pdbx_seq_one_letter_code
_entity_poly.pdbx_strand_id
1 'polypeptide(L)'
;MVVEHVNHDGEWPAIQKKAGTQRLLVADFYADWCVPCRMIAPHFENLSNQYKDAVFAKVNVDKCSMLARMHNVRAMPTFVFFIDGKEVGRAQGADPRGLESLIRQHYKPVEPEIQNPKKANEEERRFLHKNIVSVVELVKQYEDEINQTLALSVIPFENIQAKSKIIETGVISEVLLAKNLMVWFHDEFFRWMDQPECVTCLKKTTFVESSTPTYDEKQRGADRVEVYNCTQCNQRYRFARFNNPATLIETREGRCGEWANCFALCCRAIGLEVRYVTCTEDHAWVEVFDLESQTWIHLDPCENVIDTPLLYEKGWKKTINYVFAISKDHVQDVTWRYTFHHKETLQRRKAVRELVLLNCLTKLNQRLQKELPEERRNVLRHRQLREAIQLLNPKLSLREGTEQGRKSGGVAWRLARMEMKHEPVEINLTEAEKEAKLFVLEYDIVQDAYYRQNNKDEVTRGLFSYLKEARNIQRKVEKDWKVAYICRTEDSKNGDLSWRINLDGIKPKLLRINIGKIAIFHSGKANATLCGGNLCQMIDDDGNLEMTDFEDADHLELSVNFRGGDGEQAFQHSQLFRTSLCEPSISLRIELEIE
;
A
#
# COMPACT_ATOMS: atom_id res chain seq x y z
N MET A 1 -37.98 9.71 0.94
CA MET A 1 -38.85 10.11 -0.19
C MET A 1 -38.55 9.16 -1.34
N VAL A 2 -39.58 8.57 -1.98
CA VAL A 2 -39.43 7.50 -3.00
C VAL A 2 -39.59 8.04 -4.42
N VAL A 3 -39.92 9.32 -4.55
CA VAL A 3 -40.07 10.03 -5.83
C VAL A 3 -38.86 10.94 -6.04
N GLU A 4 -38.22 10.81 -7.19
CA GLU A 4 -37.12 11.67 -7.63
C GLU A 4 -37.68 12.97 -8.22
N HIS A 5 -37.06 14.11 -7.91
CA HIS A 5 -37.46 15.40 -8.47
C HIS A 5 -36.42 15.85 -9.50
N VAL A 6 -36.86 16.00 -10.74
CA VAL A 6 -36.05 16.46 -11.86
C VAL A 6 -36.36 17.94 -12.08
N ASN A 7 -35.38 18.79 -11.77
CA ASN A 7 -35.49 20.25 -11.90
C ASN A 7 -34.53 20.82 -12.95
N HIS A 8 -33.71 19.99 -13.58
CA HIS A 8 -32.81 20.39 -14.66
C HIS A 8 -32.70 19.27 -15.71
N ASP A 9 -32.68 19.62 -17.00
CA ASP A 9 -32.66 18.63 -18.10
C ASP A 9 -31.48 17.63 -17.99
N GLY A 10 -30.33 18.08 -17.47
CA GLY A 10 -29.12 17.26 -17.27
C GLY A 10 -29.22 16.16 -16.20
N GLU A 11 -30.27 16.14 -15.37
CA GLU A 11 -30.47 15.10 -14.35
C GLU A 11 -31.09 13.82 -14.94
N TRP A 12 -31.69 13.91 -16.13
CA TRP A 12 -32.43 12.80 -16.76
C TRP A 12 -31.61 11.53 -17.00
N PRO A 13 -30.35 11.58 -17.49
CA PRO A 13 -29.54 10.38 -17.67
C PRO A 13 -29.30 9.62 -16.36
N ALA A 14 -29.21 10.33 -15.22
CA ALA A 14 -29.06 9.70 -13.91
C ALA A 14 -30.33 8.96 -13.48
N ILE A 15 -31.52 9.52 -13.76
CA ILE A 15 -32.81 8.87 -13.51
C ILE A 15 -32.98 7.61 -14.37
N GLN A 16 -32.65 7.70 -15.65
CA GLN A 16 -32.69 6.53 -16.56
C GLN A 16 -31.68 5.44 -16.12
N LYS A 17 -30.46 5.83 -15.74
CA LYS A 17 -29.46 4.90 -15.19
C LYS A 17 -29.94 4.27 -13.89
N LYS A 18 -30.64 5.01 -13.04
CA LYS A 18 -31.25 4.49 -11.82
C LYS A 18 -32.29 3.42 -12.15
N ALA A 19 -33.15 3.62 -13.14
CA ALA A 19 -34.08 2.56 -13.57
C ALA A 19 -33.34 1.34 -14.16
N GLY A 20 -32.30 1.57 -14.96
CA GLY A 20 -31.57 0.50 -15.64
C GLY A 20 -32.38 -0.13 -16.78
N THR A 21 -32.11 -1.40 -17.10
CA THR A 21 -32.73 -2.10 -18.25
C THR A 21 -34.01 -2.86 -17.90
N GLN A 22 -34.29 -3.07 -16.61
CA GLN A 22 -35.37 -3.97 -16.16
C GLN A 22 -36.49 -3.28 -15.39
N ARG A 23 -36.20 -2.19 -14.67
CA ARG A 23 -37.21 -1.51 -13.83
C ARG A 23 -38.07 -0.57 -14.66
N LEU A 24 -39.34 -0.50 -14.28
CA LEU A 24 -40.26 0.51 -14.79
C LEU A 24 -39.87 1.89 -14.24
N LEU A 25 -39.70 2.87 -15.11
CA LEU A 25 -39.60 4.29 -14.75
C LEU A 25 -40.93 4.97 -15.09
N VAL A 26 -41.55 5.62 -14.10
CA VAL A 26 -42.78 6.40 -14.28
C VAL A 26 -42.45 7.87 -14.07
N ALA A 27 -42.54 8.67 -15.13
CA ALA A 27 -42.24 10.09 -15.11
C ALA A 27 -43.51 10.93 -15.20
N ASP A 28 -43.79 11.73 -14.17
CA ASP A 28 -44.86 12.74 -14.09
C ASP A 28 -44.33 14.09 -14.59
N PHE A 29 -44.75 14.50 -15.78
CA PHE A 29 -44.50 15.84 -16.31
C PHE A 29 -45.56 16.81 -15.81
N TYR A 30 -45.16 17.70 -14.90
CA TYR A 30 -46.04 18.60 -14.15
C TYR A 30 -45.57 20.06 -14.21
N ALA A 31 -46.45 20.97 -13.78
CA ALA A 31 -46.12 22.37 -13.53
C ALA A 31 -46.68 22.81 -12.17
N ASP A 32 -46.04 23.75 -11.48
CA ASP A 32 -46.43 24.16 -10.12
C ASP A 32 -47.80 24.89 -10.09
N TRP A 33 -48.13 25.55 -11.21
CA TRP A 33 -49.41 26.25 -11.42
C TRP A 33 -50.55 25.34 -11.87
N CYS A 34 -50.27 24.08 -12.23
CA CYS A 34 -51.25 23.14 -12.77
C CYS A 34 -52.13 22.54 -11.66
N VAL A 35 -53.40 22.94 -11.60
CA VAL A 35 -54.37 22.43 -10.60
C VAL A 35 -54.56 20.90 -10.70
N PRO A 36 -54.78 20.30 -11.89
CA PRO A 36 -54.91 18.85 -12.00
C PRO A 36 -53.65 18.10 -11.53
N CYS A 37 -52.46 18.67 -11.72
CA CYS A 37 -51.20 18.09 -11.26
C CYS A 37 -51.14 18.02 -9.73
N ARG A 38 -51.60 19.06 -9.04
CA ARG A 38 -51.68 19.07 -7.56
C ARG A 38 -52.69 18.05 -7.04
N MET A 39 -53.79 17.81 -7.77
CA MET A 39 -54.79 16.82 -7.38
C MET A 39 -54.27 15.38 -7.42
N ILE A 40 -53.45 15.03 -8.43
CA ILE A 40 -52.94 13.66 -8.59
C ILE A 40 -51.62 13.40 -7.84
N ALA A 41 -50.88 14.44 -7.45
CA ALA A 41 -49.59 14.28 -6.78
C ALA A 41 -49.60 13.36 -5.53
N PRO A 42 -50.59 13.43 -4.61
CA PRO A 42 -50.63 12.51 -3.47
C PRO A 42 -50.85 11.05 -3.89
N HIS A 43 -51.61 10.81 -4.96
CA HIS A 43 -51.80 9.47 -5.52
C HIS A 43 -50.51 8.94 -6.15
N PHE A 44 -49.78 9.78 -6.88
CA PHE A 44 -48.49 9.43 -7.47
C PHE A 44 -47.46 9.05 -6.39
N GLU A 45 -47.40 9.82 -5.30
CA GLU A 45 -46.56 9.51 -4.15
C GLU A 45 -46.97 8.19 -3.47
N ASN A 46 -48.26 7.93 -3.31
CA ASN A 46 -48.74 6.66 -2.75
C ASN A 46 -48.35 5.47 -3.65
N LEU A 47 -48.51 5.61 -4.96
CA LEU A 47 -48.10 4.59 -5.93
C LEU A 47 -46.58 4.34 -5.88
N SER A 48 -45.76 5.39 -5.70
CA SER A 48 -44.32 5.20 -5.48
C SER A 48 -44.00 4.39 -4.22
N ASN A 49 -44.87 4.48 -3.21
CA ASN A 49 -44.72 3.68 -2.00
C ASN A 49 -45.18 2.24 -2.17
N GLN A 50 -46.16 1.99 -3.03
CA GLN A 50 -46.67 0.66 -3.31
C GLN A 50 -45.76 -0.14 -4.26
N TYR A 51 -45.18 0.53 -5.26
CA TYR A 51 -44.41 -0.09 -6.34
C TYR A 51 -42.90 0.18 -6.19
N LYS A 52 -42.29 -0.37 -5.13
CA LYS A 52 -40.90 -0.08 -4.73
C LYS A 52 -39.83 -0.45 -5.77
N ASP A 53 -40.11 -1.41 -6.66
CA ASP A 53 -39.18 -1.82 -7.72
C ASP A 53 -39.29 -0.96 -8.99
N ALA A 54 -40.21 0.00 -9.01
CA ALA A 54 -40.29 1.02 -10.04
C ALA A 54 -39.64 2.32 -9.55
N VAL A 55 -39.08 3.07 -10.49
CA VAL A 55 -38.53 4.41 -10.24
C VAL A 55 -39.63 5.42 -10.57
N PHE A 56 -39.93 6.32 -9.63
CA PHE A 56 -40.89 7.39 -9.84
C PHE A 56 -40.15 8.71 -9.93
N ALA A 57 -40.45 9.52 -10.94
CA ALA A 57 -39.82 10.81 -11.14
C ALA A 57 -40.86 11.89 -11.44
N LYS A 58 -40.69 13.08 -10.86
CA LYS A 58 -41.46 14.27 -11.20
C LYS A 58 -40.59 15.25 -11.97
N VAL A 59 -41.00 15.58 -13.19
CA VAL A 59 -40.29 16.45 -14.12
C VAL A 59 -41.06 17.76 -14.23
N ASN A 60 -40.47 18.85 -13.73
CA ASN A 60 -41.09 20.17 -13.81
C ASN A 60 -40.90 20.74 -15.23
N VAL A 61 -41.98 20.91 -15.98
CA VAL A 61 -41.92 21.33 -17.40
C VAL A 61 -41.44 22.77 -17.58
N ASP A 62 -41.61 23.63 -16.57
CA ASP A 62 -41.13 25.02 -16.61
C ASP A 62 -39.60 25.08 -16.47
N LYS A 63 -39.00 24.09 -15.78
CA LYS A 63 -37.54 24.00 -15.59
C LYS A 63 -36.84 23.05 -16.56
N CYS A 64 -37.57 22.07 -17.10
CA CYS A 64 -37.05 21.03 -17.99
C CYS A 64 -37.71 21.10 -19.38
N SER A 65 -37.58 22.25 -20.04
CA SER A 65 -38.23 22.51 -21.32
C SER A 65 -37.76 21.58 -22.44
N MET A 66 -36.49 21.15 -22.42
CA MET A 66 -35.96 20.22 -23.42
C MET A 66 -36.56 18.83 -23.25
N LEU A 67 -36.62 18.31 -22.01
CA LEU A 67 -37.27 17.02 -21.72
C LEU A 67 -38.75 17.04 -22.06
N ALA A 68 -39.47 18.11 -21.72
CA ALA A 68 -40.89 18.25 -22.03
C ALA A 68 -41.14 18.20 -23.55
N ARG A 69 -40.30 18.89 -24.35
CA ARG A 69 -40.36 18.84 -25.81
C ARG A 69 -39.97 17.47 -26.35
N MET A 70 -38.88 16.88 -25.86
CA MET A 70 -38.37 15.58 -26.30
C MET A 70 -39.39 14.46 -26.11
N HIS A 71 -40.14 14.49 -25.00
CA HIS A 71 -41.19 13.53 -24.70
C HIS A 71 -42.58 13.96 -25.19
N ASN A 72 -42.67 14.97 -26.07
CA ASN A 72 -43.92 15.44 -26.67
C ASN A 72 -45.03 15.71 -25.64
N VAL A 73 -44.70 16.41 -24.54
CA VAL A 73 -45.66 16.82 -23.52
C VAL A 73 -46.49 17.99 -24.06
N ARG A 74 -47.81 17.80 -24.16
CA ARG A 74 -48.75 18.80 -24.72
C ARG A 74 -49.79 19.30 -23.73
N ALA A 75 -49.99 18.59 -22.62
CA ALA A 75 -50.75 19.09 -21.48
C ALA A 75 -50.22 18.44 -20.21
N MET A 76 -50.54 19.01 -19.05
CA MET A 76 -50.10 18.52 -17.76
C MET A 76 -51.32 18.13 -16.90
N PRO A 77 -51.23 17.08 -16.08
CA PRO A 77 -50.09 16.16 -15.99
C PRO A 77 -50.04 15.21 -17.19
N THR A 78 -48.84 14.86 -17.64
CA THR A 78 -48.61 13.74 -18.57
C THR A 78 -47.66 12.76 -17.89
N PHE A 79 -48.06 11.50 -17.84
CA PHE A 79 -47.23 10.41 -17.32
C PHE A 79 -46.63 9.63 -18.48
N VAL A 80 -45.33 9.42 -18.47
CA VAL A 80 -44.62 8.61 -19.47
C VAL A 80 -43.91 7.46 -18.76
N PHE A 81 -44.06 6.26 -19.31
CA PHE A 81 -43.57 5.02 -18.74
C PHE A 81 -42.41 4.50 -19.57
N PHE A 82 -41.29 4.14 -18.93
CA PHE A 82 -40.11 3.64 -19.62
C PHE A 82 -39.64 2.29 -19.06
N ILE A 83 -39.15 1.44 -19.96
CA ILE A 83 -38.34 0.25 -19.64
C ILE A 83 -37.15 0.26 -20.60
N ASP A 84 -35.93 0.07 -20.10
CA ASP A 84 -34.71 0.09 -20.93
C ASP A 84 -34.57 1.39 -21.74
N GLY A 85 -34.95 2.52 -21.11
CA GLY A 85 -34.95 3.84 -21.74
C GLY A 85 -35.98 4.04 -22.86
N LYS A 86 -36.79 3.03 -23.19
CA LYS A 86 -37.82 3.09 -24.24
C LYS A 86 -39.19 3.35 -23.64
N GLU A 87 -39.97 4.22 -24.28
CA GLU A 87 -41.35 4.48 -23.89
C GLU A 87 -42.20 3.23 -24.13
N VAL A 88 -42.85 2.74 -23.07
CA VAL A 88 -43.72 1.55 -23.10
C VAL A 88 -45.20 1.90 -22.92
N GLY A 89 -45.50 3.13 -22.49
CA GLY A 89 -46.86 3.62 -22.31
C GLY A 89 -46.90 5.09 -21.91
N ARG A 90 -48.07 5.71 -22.03
CA ARG A 90 -48.32 7.07 -21.57
C ARG A 90 -49.76 7.27 -21.11
N ALA A 91 -49.95 8.18 -20.16
CA ALA A 91 -51.26 8.67 -19.72
C ALA A 91 -51.26 10.18 -19.64
N GLN A 92 -52.43 10.80 -19.80
CA GLN A 92 -52.59 12.24 -19.77
C GLN A 92 -53.81 12.61 -18.92
N GLY A 93 -53.68 13.67 -18.11
CA GLY A 93 -54.72 14.13 -17.21
C GLY A 93 -54.64 13.52 -15.81
N ALA A 94 -55.40 14.10 -14.88
CA ALA A 94 -55.47 13.66 -13.50
C ALA A 94 -56.43 12.46 -13.35
N ASP A 95 -56.02 11.29 -13.86
CA ASP A 95 -56.73 10.02 -13.75
C ASP A 95 -55.94 8.99 -12.92
N PRO A 96 -56.17 8.90 -11.59
CA PRO A 96 -55.48 7.96 -10.72
C PRO A 96 -55.70 6.48 -11.11
N ARG A 97 -56.88 6.13 -11.63
CA ARG A 97 -57.20 4.73 -11.99
C ARG A 97 -56.48 4.31 -13.26
N GLY A 98 -56.49 5.16 -14.28
CA GLY A 98 -55.74 4.93 -15.51
C GLY A 98 -54.24 4.85 -15.26
N LEU A 99 -53.70 5.73 -14.41
CA LEU A 99 -52.30 5.71 -13.97
C LEU A 99 -51.93 4.38 -13.29
N GLU A 100 -52.69 3.95 -12.29
CA GLU A 100 -52.40 2.67 -11.60
C GLU A 100 -52.56 1.46 -12.53
N SER A 101 -53.55 1.47 -13.43
CA SER A 101 -53.75 0.40 -14.42
C SER A 101 -52.53 0.23 -15.33
N LEU A 102 -51.96 1.32 -15.83
CA LEU A 102 -50.75 1.28 -16.65
C LEU A 102 -49.51 0.85 -15.85
N ILE A 103 -49.39 1.30 -14.59
CA ILE A 103 -48.34 0.79 -13.70
C ILE A 103 -48.50 -0.72 -13.59
N ARG A 104 -49.68 -1.26 -13.26
CA ARG A 104 -49.90 -2.71 -13.14
C ARG A 104 -49.60 -3.48 -14.43
N GLN A 105 -49.91 -2.90 -15.58
CA GLN A 105 -49.66 -3.54 -16.88
C GLN A 105 -48.16 -3.72 -17.17
N HIS A 106 -47.33 -2.75 -16.77
CA HIS A 106 -45.89 -2.73 -17.10
C HIS A 106 -44.99 -3.03 -15.90
N TYR A 107 -45.53 -3.01 -14.68
CA TYR A 107 -44.82 -3.33 -13.46
C TYR A 107 -44.61 -4.82 -13.38
N LYS A 108 -43.35 -5.22 -13.50
CA LYS A 108 -42.89 -6.54 -13.11
C LYS A 108 -42.15 -6.35 -11.79
N PRO A 109 -42.58 -6.99 -10.68
CA PRO A 109 -41.74 -7.07 -9.50
C PRO A 109 -40.39 -7.59 -9.98
N VAL A 110 -39.33 -6.86 -9.69
CA VAL A 110 -38.01 -7.44 -9.86
C VAL A 110 -37.94 -8.46 -8.74
N GLU A 111 -38.22 -9.73 -9.07
CA GLU A 111 -37.86 -10.82 -8.17
C GLU A 111 -36.41 -10.55 -7.77
N PRO A 112 -36.08 -10.51 -6.47
CA PRO A 112 -34.69 -10.36 -6.09
C PRO A 112 -33.97 -11.48 -6.83
N GLU A 113 -33.08 -11.12 -7.77
CA GLU A 113 -32.15 -12.09 -8.31
C GLU A 113 -31.61 -12.78 -7.07
N ILE A 114 -31.93 -14.06 -6.89
CA ILE A 114 -31.17 -14.89 -5.98
C ILE A 114 -29.82 -14.92 -6.67
N GLN A 115 -28.99 -13.89 -6.43
CA GLN A 115 -27.61 -13.87 -6.83
C GLN A 115 -27.09 -15.12 -6.17
N ASN A 116 -26.90 -16.17 -6.98
CA ASN A 116 -26.24 -17.38 -6.53
C ASN A 116 -25.04 -16.88 -5.73
N PRO A 117 -24.98 -17.10 -4.40
CA PRO A 117 -24.05 -16.38 -3.56
C PRO A 117 -22.59 -16.81 -3.85
N LYS A 118 -22.41 -17.81 -4.73
CA LYS A 118 -21.14 -18.26 -5.32
C LYS A 118 -20.81 -17.62 -6.69
N LYS A 119 -21.73 -16.86 -7.30
CA LYS A 119 -21.53 -16.16 -8.58
C LYS A 119 -20.73 -14.89 -8.32
N ALA A 120 -19.49 -14.89 -8.81
CA ALA A 120 -18.62 -13.72 -8.77
C ALA A 120 -19.18 -12.60 -9.64
N ASN A 121 -19.16 -11.37 -9.12
CA ASN A 121 -19.38 -10.15 -9.92
C ASN A 121 -18.08 -9.78 -10.67
N GLU A 122 -18.12 -8.72 -11.48
CA GLU A 122 -16.96 -8.33 -12.31
C GLU A 122 -15.74 -7.84 -11.50
N GLU A 123 -15.96 -7.20 -10.35
CA GLU A 123 -14.87 -6.78 -9.46
C GLU A 123 -14.20 -7.99 -8.80
N GLU A 124 -15.00 -8.92 -8.29
CA GLU A 124 -14.53 -10.18 -7.71
C GLU A 124 -13.78 -11.02 -8.75
N ARG A 125 -14.26 -11.07 -10.00
CA ARG A 125 -13.55 -11.74 -11.10
C ARG A 125 -12.19 -11.13 -11.36
N ARG A 126 -12.09 -9.80 -11.43
CA ARG A 126 -10.80 -9.10 -11.60
C ARG A 126 -9.87 -9.37 -10.41
N PHE A 127 -10.39 -9.33 -9.20
CA PHE A 127 -9.63 -9.63 -7.97
C PHE A 127 -9.07 -11.06 -7.98
N LEU A 128 -9.91 -12.05 -8.23
CA LEU A 128 -9.51 -13.47 -8.26
C LEU A 128 -8.52 -13.74 -9.40
N HIS A 129 -8.74 -13.12 -10.57
CA HIS A 129 -7.84 -13.31 -11.70
C HIS A 129 -6.44 -12.75 -11.41
N LYS A 130 -6.37 -11.52 -10.88
CA LYS A 130 -5.12 -10.82 -10.59
C LYS A 130 -4.31 -11.48 -9.46
N ASN A 131 -4.96 -11.92 -8.40
CA ASN A 131 -4.26 -12.38 -7.19
C ASN A 131 -4.09 -13.90 -7.10
N ILE A 132 -4.84 -14.67 -7.91
CA ILE A 132 -4.80 -16.13 -7.85
C ILE A 132 -4.51 -16.73 -9.22
N VAL A 133 -5.35 -16.45 -10.23
CA VAL A 133 -5.25 -17.16 -11.52
C VAL A 133 -3.94 -16.86 -12.26
N SER A 134 -3.52 -15.59 -12.33
CA SER A 134 -2.23 -15.22 -12.94
C SER A 134 -1.04 -15.84 -12.19
N VAL A 135 -1.12 -15.94 -10.87
CA VAL A 135 -0.06 -16.52 -10.04
C VAL A 135 0.01 -18.04 -10.23
N VAL A 136 -1.12 -18.72 -10.45
CA VAL A 136 -1.14 -20.14 -10.85
C VAL A 136 -0.37 -20.36 -12.15
N GLU A 137 -0.52 -19.47 -13.13
CA GLU A 137 0.24 -19.56 -14.40
C GLU A 137 1.73 -19.28 -14.21
N LEU A 138 2.10 -18.38 -13.28
CA LEU A 138 3.49 -18.17 -12.89
C LEU A 138 4.10 -19.43 -12.25
N VAL A 139 3.43 -20.03 -11.27
CA VAL A 139 3.94 -21.18 -10.52
C VAL A 139 4.17 -22.41 -11.40
N LYS A 140 3.39 -22.57 -12.49
CA LYS A 140 3.66 -23.63 -13.48
C LYS A 140 5.04 -23.51 -14.12
N GLN A 141 5.59 -22.31 -14.26
CA GLN A 141 6.92 -22.10 -14.83
C GLN A 141 8.03 -22.62 -13.93
N TYR A 142 7.77 -22.84 -12.63
CA TYR A 142 8.73 -23.48 -11.73
C TYR A 142 8.84 -24.98 -11.94
N GLU A 143 7.86 -25.61 -12.60
CA GLU A 143 7.89 -27.04 -12.95
C GLU A 143 8.52 -27.28 -14.34
N ASP A 144 8.91 -26.22 -15.05
CA ASP A 144 9.61 -26.33 -16.33
C ASP A 144 11.05 -26.82 -16.11
N GLU A 145 11.43 -27.89 -16.80
CA GLU A 145 12.73 -28.56 -16.64
C GLU A 145 13.89 -27.69 -17.11
N ILE A 146 13.68 -26.85 -18.14
CA ILE A 146 14.71 -25.95 -18.65
C ILE A 146 14.99 -24.87 -17.61
N ASN A 147 13.94 -24.28 -17.03
CA ASN A 147 14.07 -23.29 -15.97
C ASN A 147 14.75 -23.87 -14.73
N GLN A 148 14.38 -25.09 -14.30
CA GLN A 148 15.03 -25.74 -13.16
C GLN A 148 16.51 -26.06 -13.45
N THR A 149 16.83 -26.53 -14.65
CA THR A 149 18.21 -26.79 -15.07
C THR A 149 19.05 -25.50 -15.08
N LEU A 150 18.48 -24.42 -15.58
CA LEU A 150 19.13 -23.10 -15.56
C LEU A 150 19.38 -22.64 -14.12
N ALA A 151 18.40 -22.77 -13.23
CA ALA A 151 18.58 -22.43 -11.83
C ALA A 151 19.66 -23.30 -11.15
N LEU A 152 19.64 -24.62 -11.37
CA LEU A 152 20.68 -25.51 -10.84
C LEU A 152 22.08 -25.16 -11.35
N SER A 153 22.21 -24.65 -12.58
CA SER A 153 23.51 -24.29 -13.16
C SER A 153 24.22 -23.14 -12.43
N VAL A 154 23.47 -22.32 -11.69
CA VAL A 154 24.01 -21.17 -10.94
C VAL A 154 24.04 -21.38 -9.43
N ILE A 155 23.25 -22.34 -8.90
CA ILE A 155 23.19 -22.63 -7.47
C ILE A 155 24.43 -23.46 -7.07
N PRO A 156 25.19 -23.06 -6.04
CA PRO A 156 26.29 -23.86 -5.50
C PRO A 156 25.73 -25.02 -4.64
N PHE A 157 25.00 -25.93 -5.29
CA PHE A 157 24.16 -26.92 -4.60
C PHE A 157 24.95 -27.86 -3.71
N GLU A 158 26.12 -28.34 -4.15
CA GLU A 158 26.98 -29.24 -3.36
C GLU A 158 27.40 -28.59 -2.02
N ASN A 159 27.80 -27.32 -2.06
CA ASN A 159 28.19 -26.56 -0.87
C ASN A 159 27.01 -26.33 0.07
N ILE A 160 25.85 -25.95 -0.48
CA ILE A 160 24.63 -25.74 0.29
C ILE A 160 24.16 -27.05 0.92
N GLN A 161 24.15 -28.15 0.16
CA GLN A 161 23.73 -29.47 0.62
C GLN A 161 24.65 -29.99 1.73
N ALA A 162 25.97 -29.80 1.61
CA ALA A 162 26.93 -30.20 2.64
C ALA A 162 26.67 -29.47 3.98
N LYS A 163 26.35 -28.18 3.94
CA LYS A 163 25.98 -27.37 5.13
C LYS A 163 24.60 -27.70 5.69
N SER A 164 23.80 -28.50 4.99
CA SER A 164 22.39 -28.76 5.32
C SER A 164 22.14 -30.13 5.96
N LYS A 165 23.20 -30.87 6.26
CA LYS A 165 23.12 -32.16 6.97
C LYS A 165 22.99 -31.93 8.47
N ILE A 166 22.05 -32.64 9.10
CA ILE A 166 21.94 -32.71 10.56
C ILE A 166 23.16 -33.45 11.09
N ILE A 167 23.89 -32.83 12.03
CA ILE A 167 25.18 -33.34 12.54
C ILE A 167 25.04 -34.76 13.13
N GLU A 168 23.91 -35.05 13.77
CA GLU A 168 23.68 -36.30 14.49
C GLU A 168 23.26 -37.47 13.59
N THR A 169 22.48 -37.21 12.53
CA THR A 169 21.87 -38.26 11.69
C THR A 169 22.43 -38.31 10.27
N GLY A 170 23.11 -37.25 9.82
CA GLY A 170 23.58 -37.10 8.44
C GLY A 170 22.47 -36.87 7.40
N VAL A 171 21.20 -36.84 7.83
CA VAL A 171 20.03 -36.59 6.97
C VAL A 171 19.97 -35.10 6.62
N ILE A 172 19.57 -34.79 5.39
CA ILE A 172 19.39 -33.41 4.94
C ILE A 172 18.05 -32.91 5.48
N SER A 173 18.07 -31.80 6.21
CA SER A 173 16.84 -31.11 6.62
C SER A 173 16.39 -30.15 5.53
N GLU A 174 15.13 -30.25 5.09
CA GLU A 174 14.54 -29.33 4.11
C GLU A 174 14.55 -27.88 4.61
N VAL A 175 14.33 -27.68 5.91
CA VAL A 175 14.35 -26.35 6.54
C VAL A 175 15.76 -25.77 6.51
N LEU A 176 16.78 -26.57 6.85
CA LEU A 176 18.17 -26.12 6.81
C LEU A 176 18.66 -25.89 5.38
N LEU A 177 18.22 -26.73 4.44
CA LEU A 177 18.49 -26.59 3.02
C LEU A 177 17.91 -25.28 2.46
N ALA A 178 16.64 -25.00 2.78
CA ALA A 178 15.97 -23.76 2.39
C ALA A 178 16.64 -22.54 3.04
N LYS A 179 17.04 -22.62 4.31
CA LYS A 179 17.77 -21.55 5.01
C LYS A 179 19.12 -21.25 4.37
N ASN A 180 19.94 -22.26 4.11
CA ASN A 180 21.26 -22.08 3.52
C ASN A 180 21.16 -21.56 2.06
N LEU A 181 20.16 -22.02 1.31
CA LEU A 181 19.85 -21.46 -0.01
C LEU A 181 19.45 -19.98 0.09
N MET A 182 18.62 -19.61 1.07
CA MET A 182 18.17 -18.23 1.28
C MET A 182 19.34 -17.29 1.62
N VAL A 183 20.27 -17.74 2.47
CA VAL A 183 21.48 -16.98 2.81
C VAL A 183 22.32 -16.71 1.57
N TRP A 184 22.64 -17.74 0.77
CA TRP A 184 23.35 -17.56 -0.50
C TRP A 184 22.59 -16.65 -1.47
N PHE A 185 21.27 -16.85 -1.58
CA PHE A 185 20.44 -16.08 -2.48
C PHE A 185 20.47 -14.59 -2.14
N HIS A 186 20.35 -14.25 -0.86
CA HIS A 186 20.31 -12.89 -0.35
C HIS A 186 21.68 -12.21 -0.35
N ASP A 187 22.73 -12.91 0.12
CA ASP A 187 24.03 -12.29 0.36
C ASP A 187 24.94 -12.29 -0.87
N GLU A 188 24.77 -13.25 -1.80
CA GLU A 188 25.70 -13.47 -2.90
C GLU A 188 25.06 -13.41 -4.29
N PHE A 189 23.81 -13.88 -4.44
CA PHE A 189 23.24 -14.10 -5.78
C PHE A 189 22.38 -12.96 -6.30
N PHE A 190 21.43 -12.46 -5.51
CA PHE A 190 20.38 -11.55 -5.97
C PHE A 190 20.49 -10.18 -5.30
N ARG A 191 20.28 -9.10 -6.05
CA ARG A 191 20.48 -7.71 -5.57
C ARG A 191 19.17 -6.93 -5.51
N TRP A 192 19.04 -6.09 -4.49
CA TRP A 192 17.90 -5.21 -4.36
C TRP A 192 18.02 -4.04 -5.33
N MET A 193 17.00 -3.82 -6.16
CA MET A 193 16.95 -2.75 -7.14
C MET A 193 15.79 -1.80 -6.82
N ASP A 194 16.11 -0.70 -6.13
CA ASP A 194 15.15 0.36 -5.87
C ASP A 194 14.95 1.23 -7.12
N GLN A 195 16.06 1.75 -7.67
CA GLN A 195 16.10 2.56 -8.88
C GLN A 195 17.46 2.38 -9.58
N PRO A 196 17.52 2.48 -10.92
CA PRO A 196 18.77 2.33 -11.65
C PRO A 196 19.77 3.43 -11.35
N GLU A 197 21.05 3.08 -11.32
CA GLU A 197 22.14 4.03 -11.24
C GLU A 197 22.55 4.49 -12.64
N CYS A 198 22.93 5.77 -12.76
CA CYS A 198 23.42 6.27 -14.04
C CYS A 198 24.80 5.69 -14.35
N VAL A 199 24.90 4.83 -15.37
CA VAL A 199 26.20 4.25 -15.78
C VAL A 199 27.24 5.26 -16.24
N THR A 200 26.82 6.46 -16.64
CA THR A 200 27.72 7.49 -17.19
C THR A 200 28.35 8.37 -16.10
N CYS A 201 27.57 8.78 -15.09
CA CYS A 201 28.04 9.71 -14.06
C CYS A 201 27.86 9.19 -12.63
N LEU A 202 27.36 7.97 -12.46
CA LEU A 202 27.13 7.29 -11.18
C LEU A 202 26.21 8.06 -10.22
N LYS A 203 25.49 9.06 -10.74
CA LYS A 203 24.48 9.80 -9.97
C LYS A 203 23.14 9.10 -9.98
N LYS A 204 22.31 9.50 -9.01
CA LYS A 204 20.99 8.95 -8.82
C LYS A 204 20.08 9.33 -9.96
N THR A 205 19.25 8.38 -10.33
CA THR A 205 18.14 8.61 -11.24
C THR A 205 16.86 8.93 -10.48
N THR A 206 15.89 9.53 -11.14
CA THR A 206 14.56 9.83 -10.62
C THR A 206 13.52 9.22 -11.53
N PHE A 207 12.49 8.61 -10.96
CA PHE A 207 11.36 8.08 -11.71
C PHE A 207 10.68 9.18 -12.52
N VAL A 208 10.37 8.87 -13.78
CA VAL A 208 9.70 9.78 -14.71
C VAL A 208 8.29 9.27 -15.01
N GLU A 209 8.20 8.07 -15.58
CA GLU A 209 6.94 7.51 -16.06
C GLU A 209 6.99 5.99 -16.14
N SER A 210 5.81 5.38 -16.27
CA SER A 210 5.68 3.97 -16.66
C SER A 210 5.49 3.86 -18.16
N SER A 211 6.26 2.96 -18.80
CA SER A 211 6.24 2.69 -20.24
C SER A 211 5.77 1.26 -20.51
N THR A 212 5.29 1.02 -21.73
CA THR A 212 5.11 -0.34 -22.23
C THR A 212 6.49 -1.00 -22.47
N PRO A 213 6.60 -2.32 -22.28
CA PRO A 213 7.77 -3.09 -22.67
C PRO A 213 8.08 -2.95 -24.17
N THR A 214 9.37 -2.95 -24.51
CA THR A 214 9.84 -3.15 -25.89
C THR A 214 9.55 -4.58 -26.34
N TYR A 215 9.75 -4.87 -27.62
CA TYR A 215 9.62 -6.21 -28.16
C TYR A 215 10.51 -7.22 -27.39
N ASP A 216 11.79 -6.90 -27.21
CA ASP A 216 12.74 -7.77 -26.52
C ASP A 216 12.41 -7.93 -25.03
N GLU A 217 12.05 -6.84 -24.35
CA GLU A 217 11.64 -6.89 -22.93
C GLU A 217 10.39 -7.77 -22.75
N LYS A 218 9.42 -7.66 -23.68
CA LYS A 218 8.21 -8.47 -23.67
C LYS A 218 8.50 -9.95 -23.93
N GLN A 219 9.42 -10.26 -24.84
CA GLN A 219 9.85 -11.65 -25.07
C GLN A 219 10.51 -12.27 -23.84
N ARG A 220 11.24 -11.46 -23.07
CA ARG A 220 11.82 -11.85 -21.76
C ARG A 220 10.81 -11.82 -20.61
N GLY A 221 9.52 -11.61 -20.90
CA GLY A 221 8.45 -11.67 -19.90
C GLY A 221 8.33 -10.45 -19.00
N ALA A 222 8.67 -9.25 -19.50
CA ALA A 222 8.37 -8.00 -18.81
C ALA A 222 6.89 -7.62 -18.96
N ASP A 223 6.24 -7.32 -17.83
CA ASP A 223 4.84 -6.86 -17.84
C ASP A 223 4.74 -5.33 -17.86
N ARG A 224 5.68 -4.64 -17.22
CA ARG A 224 5.74 -3.18 -17.16
C ARG A 224 7.18 -2.70 -17.13
N VAL A 225 7.38 -1.44 -17.52
CA VAL A 225 8.69 -0.80 -17.49
C VAL A 225 8.59 0.52 -16.75
N GLU A 226 9.52 0.73 -15.83
CA GLU A 226 9.69 2.00 -15.12
C GLU A 226 10.81 2.79 -15.82
N VAL A 227 10.54 4.04 -16.19
CA VAL A 227 11.50 4.91 -16.86
C VAL A 227 12.05 5.91 -15.87
N TYR A 228 13.38 6.03 -15.85
CA TYR A 228 14.12 6.89 -14.95
C TYR A 228 15.03 7.84 -15.73
N ASN A 229 15.20 9.06 -15.22
CA ASN A 229 16.18 10.02 -15.75
C ASN A 229 17.30 10.25 -14.75
N CYS A 230 18.53 10.31 -15.24
CA CYS A 230 19.64 10.78 -14.42
C CYS A 230 19.48 12.27 -14.09
N THR A 231 19.64 12.62 -12.81
CA THR A 231 19.55 14.01 -12.32
C THR A 231 20.60 14.95 -12.89
N GLN A 232 21.76 14.43 -13.31
CA GLN A 232 22.87 15.24 -13.85
C GLN A 232 22.94 15.26 -15.38
N CYS A 233 23.08 14.09 -16.04
CA CYS A 233 23.23 14.02 -17.49
C CYS A 233 21.92 13.86 -18.28
N ASN A 234 20.78 13.78 -17.59
CA ASN A 234 19.45 13.59 -18.17
C ASN A 234 19.30 12.33 -19.07
N GLN A 235 20.24 11.38 -18.97
CA GLN A 235 20.17 10.10 -19.68
C GLN A 235 18.97 9.28 -19.15
N ARG A 236 18.23 8.68 -20.08
CA ARG A 236 17.08 7.81 -19.80
C ARG A 236 17.52 6.37 -19.54
N TYR A 237 16.97 5.77 -18.49
CA TYR A 237 17.15 4.38 -18.10
C TYR A 237 15.80 3.67 -18.04
N ARG A 238 15.76 2.42 -18.49
CA ARG A 238 14.57 1.57 -18.47
C ARG A 238 14.79 0.45 -17.47
N PHE A 239 13.89 0.32 -16.51
CA PHE A 239 13.87 -0.78 -15.56
C PHE A 239 12.64 -1.64 -15.84
N ALA A 240 12.85 -2.73 -16.59
CA ALA A 240 11.81 -3.68 -16.94
C ALA A 240 11.52 -4.63 -15.76
N ARG A 241 10.24 -4.78 -15.43
CA ARG A 241 9.77 -5.65 -14.34
C ARG A 241 9.42 -7.02 -14.93
N PHE A 242 10.36 -7.96 -14.82
CA PHE A 242 10.27 -9.30 -15.39
C PHE A 242 9.51 -10.26 -14.46
N ASN A 243 8.56 -11.01 -15.02
CA ASN A 243 7.86 -12.09 -14.34
C ASN A 243 8.34 -13.48 -14.77
N ASN A 244 9.12 -13.58 -15.85
CA ASN A 244 9.75 -14.84 -16.23
C ASN A 244 10.92 -15.15 -15.27
N PRO A 245 10.86 -16.25 -14.49
CA PRO A 245 11.89 -16.57 -13.51
C PRO A 245 13.24 -16.91 -14.15
N ALA A 246 13.29 -17.44 -15.38
CA ALA A 246 14.54 -17.68 -16.08
C ALA A 246 15.28 -16.37 -16.39
N THR A 247 14.54 -15.33 -16.79
CA THR A 247 15.12 -13.99 -16.96
C THR A 247 15.65 -13.43 -15.64
N LEU A 248 14.99 -13.71 -14.52
CA LEU A 248 15.45 -13.27 -13.20
C LEU A 248 16.75 -13.96 -12.75
N ILE A 249 16.99 -15.22 -13.16
CA ILE A 249 18.26 -15.91 -12.94
C ILE A 249 19.42 -15.19 -13.66
N GLU A 250 19.15 -14.59 -14.81
CA GLU A 250 20.12 -13.80 -15.58
C GLU A 250 20.32 -12.39 -15.00
N THR A 251 19.24 -11.66 -14.71
CA THR A 251 19.31 -10.26 -14.27
C THR A 251 19.80 -10.13 -12.84
N ARG A 252 19.47 -11.11 -11.97
CA ARG A 252 19.89 -11.17 -10.57
C ARG A 252 19.57 -9.91 -9.77
N GLU A 253 18.50 -9.22 -10.13
CA GLU A 253 18.10 -7.98 -9.47
C GLU A 253 16.58 -7.74 -9.57
N GLY A 254 16.04 -7.03 -8.60
CA GLY A 254 14.62 -6.69 -8.56
C GLY A 254 14.15 -6.25 -7.18
N ARG A 255 12.83 -6.27 -6.97
CA ARG A 255 12.17 -6.00 -5.67
C ARG A 255 11.51 -7.29 -5.15
N CYS A 256 10.74 -7.19 -4.06
CA CYS A 256 10.19 -8.36 -3.38
C CYS A 256 9.48 -9.39 -4.28
N GLY A 257 8.73 -8.93 -5.29
CA GLY A 257 8.08 -9.82 -6.26
C GLY A 257 9.08 -10.66 -7.06
N GLU A 258 10.10 -10.01 -7.64
CA GLU A 258 11.17 -10.69 -8.40
C GLU A 258 12.04 -11.58 -7.50
N TRP A 259 12.36 -11.12 -6.29
CA TRP A 259 13.09 -11.88 -5.28
C TRP A 259 12.36 -13.18 -4.94
N ALA A 260 11.09 -13.10 -4.56
CA ALA A 260 10.28 -14.28 -4.23
C ALA A 260 10.09 -15.20 -5.45
N ASN A 261 9.95 -14.63 -6.65
CA ASN A 261 9.74 -15.38 -7.89
C ASN A 261 10.98 -16.22 -8.27
N CYS A 262 12.14 -15.58 -8.30
CA CYS A 262 13.41 -16.23 -8.59
C CYS A 262 13.78 -17.25 -7.51
N PHE A 263 13.61 -16.89 -6.23
CA PHE A 263 13.89 -17.80 -5.12
C PHE A 263 12.99 -19.04 -5.12
N ALA A 264 11.70 -18.88 -5.44
CA ALA A 264 10.79 -20.01 -5.58
C ALA A 264 11.25 -21.01 -6.66
N LEU A 265 11.73 -20.53 -7.81
CA LEU A 265 12.33 -21.39 -8.83
C LEU A 265 13.57 -22.10 -8.29
N CYS A 266 14.48 -21.41 -7.59
CA CYS A 266 15.67 -22.02 -6.99
C CYS A 266 15.30 -23.13 -6.00
N CYS A 267 14.33 -22.90 -5.12
CA CYS A 267 13.85 -23.92 -4.19
C CYS A 267 13.25 -25.13 -4.93
N ARG A 268 12.45 -24.89 -5.97
CA ARG A 268 11.87 -25.98 -6.78
C ARG A 268 12.93 -26.80 -7.50
N ALA A 269 13.96 -26.13 -8.04
CA ALA A 269 15.05 -26.75 -8.78
C ALA A 269 15.88 -27.71 -7.91
N ILE A 270 16.06 -27.41 -6.62
CA ILE A 270 16.73 -28.31 -5.66
C ILE A 270 15.81 -29.36 -5.03
N GLY A 271 14.56 -29.48 -5.50
CA GLY A 271 13.62 -30.52 -5.11
C GLY A 271 12.70 -30.20 -3.93
N LEU A 272 12.72 -28.97 -3.38
CA LEU A 272 11.83 -28.60 -2.27
C LEU A 272 10.37 -28.46 -2.74
N GLU A 273 9.41 -28.84 -1.88
CA GLU A 273 8.00 -28.53 -2.08
C GLU A 273 7.75 -27.06 -1.71
N VAL A 274 7.32 -26.24 -2.67
CA VAL A 274 7.29 -24.78 -2.55
C VAL A 274 5.91 -24.21 -2.88
N ARG A 275 5.53 -23.14 -2.19
CA ARG A 275 4.46 -22.22 -2.57
C ARG A 275 5.01 -20.83 -2.80
N TYR A 276 4.58 -20.19 -3.87
CA TYR A 276 4.68 -18.74 -4.02
C TYR A 276 3.54 -18.10 -3.22
N VAL A 277 3.86 -17.14 -2.36
CA VAL A 277 2.88 -16.46 -1.51
C VAL A 277 2.76 -15.01 -1.94
N THR A 278 1.53 -14.58 -2.21
CA THR A 278 1.21 -13.21 -2.61
C THR A 278 0.28 -12.56 -1.59
N CYS A 279 0.53 -11.29 -1.30
CA CYS A 279 -0.23 -10.48 -0.36
C CYS A 279 -0.80 -9.25 -1.10
N THR A 280 -2.07 -8.90 -0.82
CA THR A 280 -2.74 -7.77 -1.49
C THR A 280 -2.11 -6.42 -1.20
N GLU A 281 -1.28 -6.34 -0.16
CA GLU A 281 -0.57 -5.13 0.28
C GLU A 281 0.80 -4.92 -0.42
N ASP A 282 0.96 -5.49 -1.63
CA ASP A 282 2.15 -5.36 -2.50
C ASP A 282 3.43 -5.92 -1.85
N HIS A 283 3.34 -7.17 -1.39
CA HIS A 283 4.49 -7.96 -0.92
C HIS A 283 4.31 -9.42 -1.34
N ALA A 284 5.42 -10.12 -1.55
CA ALA A 284 5.43 -11.53 -1.90
C ALA A 284 6.62 -12.24 -1.25
N TRP A 285 6.45 -13.53 -0.97
CA TRP A 285 7.45 -14.37 -0.31
C TRP A 285 7.18 -15.84 -0.64
N VAL A 286 7.84 -16.77 0.05
CA VAL A 286 7.82 -18.20 -0.25
C VAL A 286 7.43 -19.02 0.98
N GLU A 287 6.77 -20.16 0.78
CA GLU A 287 6.67 -21.20 1.82
C GLU A 287 7.30 -22.50 1.31
N VAL A 288 7.99 -23.21 2.20
CA VAL A 288 8.54 -24.55 1.93
C VAL A 288 7.87 -25.55 2.86
N PHE A 289 7.51 -26.73 2.34
CA PHE A 289 6.94 -27.78 3.16
C PHE A 289 8.05 -28.56 3.87
N ASP A 290 7.97 -28.64 5.20
CA ASP A 290 8.84 -29.45 6.02
C ASP A 290 8.22 -30.84 6.25
N LEU A 291 8.92 -31.89 5.85
CA LEU A 291 8.46 -33.27 5.98
C LEU A 291 8.51 -33.76 7.43
N GLU A 292 9.40 -33.21 8.26
CA GLU A 292 9.53 -33.63 9.66
C GLU A 292 8.37 -33.12 10.51
N SER A 293 8.14 -31.81 10.51
CA SER A 293 7.01 -31.20 11.25
C SER A 293 5.66 -31.41 10.56
N GLN A 294 5.64 -31.79 9.28
CA GLN A 294 4.45 -31.84 8.43
C GLN A 294 3.74 -30.48 8.35
N THR A 295 4.51 -29.39 8.21
CA THR A 295 3.99 -28.02 8.17
C THR A 295 4.62 -27.19 7.05
N TRP A 296 3.93 -26.12 6.66
CA TRP A 296 4.49 -25.11 5.76
C TRP A 296 5.25 -24.09 6.57
N ILE A 297 6.52 -23.92 6.23
CA ILE A 297 7.44 -22.98 6.84
C ILE A 297 7.47 -21.71 6.01
N HIS A 298 7.35 -20.56 6.67
CA HIS A 298 7.46 -19.26 6.04
C HIS A 298 8.93 -18.92 5.70
N LEU A 299 9.20 -18.42 4.50
CA LEU A 299 10.50 -17.87 4.10
C LEU A 299 10.31 -16.53 3.38
N ASP A 300 11.03 -15.49 3.83
CA ASP A 300 11.13 -14.21 3.12
C ASP A 300 12.58 -14.00 2.64
N PRO A 301 12.86 -14.26 1.35
CA PRO A 301 14.22 -14.15 0.83
C PRO A 301 14.74 -12.71 0.81
N CYS A 302 13.87 -11.70 0.80
CA CYS A 302 14.27 -10.29 0.78
C CYS A 302 14.74 -9.81 2.16
N GLU A 303 14.32 -10.51 3.20
CA GLU A 303 14.60 -10.16 4.60
C GLU A 303 15.57 -11.15 5.25
N ASN A 304 15.87 -12.24 4.54
CA ASN A 304 16.62 -13.39 5.03
C ASN A 304 15.99 -13.95 6.33
N VAL A 305 14.67 -14.13 6.33
CA VAL A 305 13.86 -14.56 7.48
C VAL A 305 13.21 -15.92 7.22
N ILE A 306 13.23 -16.78 8.23
CA ILE A 306 12.60 -18.10 8.22
C ILE A 306 11.65 -18.25 9.40
N ASP A 307 10.55 -18.97 9.19
CA ASP A 307 9.52 -19.31 10.17
C ASP A 307 9.10 -18.15 11.08
N THR A 308 8.86 -16.98 10.51
CA THR A 308 8.42 -15.78 11.24
C THR A 308 7.19 -15.14 10.57
N PRO A 309 6.05 -15.84 10.48
CA PRO A 309 4.91 -15.39 9.68
C PRO A 309 4.26 -14.10 10.19
N LEU A 310 4.40 -13.76 11.47
CA LEU A 310 3.86 -12.52 12.01
C LEU A 310 4.79 -11.31 11.85
N LEU A 311 5.94 -11.47 11.16
CA LEU A 311 6.87 -10.38 10.82
C LEU A 311 6.16 -9.17 10.24
N TYR A 312 5.18 -9.40 9.37
CA TYR A 312 4.50 -8.34 8.64
C TYR A 312 3.49 -7.58 9.50
N GLU A 313 2.59 -8.28 10.19
CA GLU A 313 1.56 -7.62 11.02
C GLU A 313 2.16 -7.07 12.31
N LYS A 314 2.99 -7.85 13.02
CA LYS A 314 3.54 -7.44 14.31
C LYS A 314 4.85 -6.66 14.18
N GLY A 315 5.76 -7.06 13.30
CA GLY A 315 7.01 -6.35 13.07
C GLY A 315 6.77 -5.06 12.29
N TRP A 316 6.25 -5.17 11.06
CA TRP A 316 6.12 -4.03 10.15
C TRP A 316 4.83 -3.23 10.36
N LYS A 317 3.93 -3.68 11.25
CA LYS A 317 2.62 -3.05 11.47
C LYS A 317 1.75 -2.97 10.22
N LYS A 318 1.98 -3.87 9.25
CA LYS A 318 1.16 -3.93 8.04
C LYS A 318 -0.25 -4.40 8.36
N THR A 319 -1.21 -3.74 7.73
CA THR A 319 -2.62 -4.16 7.76
C THR A 319 -2.87 -5.18 6.66
N ILE A 320 -2.77 -6.46 6.99
CA ILE A 320 -2.97 -7.56 6.04
C ILE A 320 -4.46 -7.83 5.80
N ASN A 321 -4.84 -8.01 4.53
CA ASN A 321 -6.21 -8.35 4.13
C ASN A 321 -6.33 -9.75 3.54
N TYR A 322 -5.57 -10.04 2.47
CA TYR A 322 -5.60 -11.33 1.79
C TYR A 322 -4.18 -11.80 1.49
N VAL A 323 -3.91 -13.05 1.85
CA VAL A 323 -2.67 -13.76 1.53
C VAL A 323 -3.00 -15.11 0.91
N PHE A 324 -2.53 -15.32 -0.31
CA PHE A 324 -2.73 -16.57 -1.04
C PHE A 324 -1.40 -17.27 -1.25
N ALA A 325 -1.35 -18.56 -0.93
CA ALA A 325 -0.20 -19.42 -1.21
C ALA A 325 -0.56 -20.39 -2.35
N ILE A 326 0.28 -20.43 -3.38
CA ILE A 326 0.06 -21.19 -4.61
C ILE A 326 1.24 -22.14 -4.85
N SER A 327 0.97 -23.45 -4.92
CA SER A 327 1.88 -24.49 -5.40
C SER A 327 1.37 -25.07 -6.73
N LYS A 328 2.14 -26.01 -7.30
CA LYS A 328 1.76 -26.75 -8.52
C LYS A 328 0.45 -27.53 -8.41
N ASP A 329 0.08 -27.96 -7.21
CA ASP A 329 -1.03 -28.88 -6.92
C ASP A 329 -2.10 -28.29 -5.99
N HIS A 330 -1.90 -27.06 -5.47
CA HIS A 330 -2.80 -26.49 -4.48
C HIS A 330 -2.74 -24.95 -4.41
N VAL A 331 -3.89 -24.36 -4.12
CA VAL A 331 -4.07 -22.95 -3.76
C VAL A 331 -4.73 -22.90 -2.39
N GLN A 332 -4.14 -22.16 -1.45
CA GLN A 332 -4.66 -21.99 -0.10
C GLN A 332 -4.74 -20.51 0.26
N ASP A 333 -5.85 -20.12 0.90
CA ASP A 333 -5.90 -18.87 1.66
C ASP A 333 -5.15 -19.08 2.98
N VAL A 334 -3.99 -18.44 3.10
CA VAL A 334 -3.09 -18.53 4.26
C VAL A 334 -3.10 -17.24 5.07
N THR A 335 -4.04 -16.32 4.83
CA THR A 335 -4.16 -15.02 5.54
C THR A 335 -4.05 -15.17 7.05
N TRP A 336 -4.66 -16.21 7.60
CA TRP A 336 -4.72 -16.49 9.03
C TRP A 336 -3.38 -16.88 9.64
N ARG A 337 -2.41 -17.36 8.84
CA ARG A 337 -1.04 -17.61 9.27
C ARG A 337 -0.32 -16.29 9.55
N TYR A 338 -0.58 -15.28 8.73
CA TYR A 338 0.14 -13.99 8.72
C TYR A 338 -0.57 -12.88 9.50
N THR A 339 -1.69 -13.20 10.17
CA THR A 339 -2.45 -12.25 11.00
C THR A 339 -2.72 -12.83 12.37
N PHE A 340 -2.57 -12.01 13.41
CA PHE A 340 -2.90 -12.37 14.79
C PHE A 340 -4.35 -11.96 15.12
N HIS A 341 -4.82 -10.87 14.52
CA HIS A 341 -6.12 -10.27 14.81
C HIS A 341 -7.20 -10.69 13.79
N HIS A 342 -7.51 -12.00 13.74
CA HIS A 342 -8.39 -12.59 12.72
C HIS A 342 -9.75 -11.91 12.57
N LYS A 343 -10.38 -11.50 13.68
CA LYS A 343 -11.70 -10.83 13.65
C LYS A 343 -11.64 -9.49 12.93
N GLU A 344 -10.60 -8.72 13.15
CA GLU A 344 -10.40 -7.40 12.53
C GLU A 344 -10.03 -7.57 11.06
N THR A 345 -9.17 -8.56 10.75
CA THR A 345 -8.85 -8.93 9.37
C THR A 345 -10.10 -9.29 8.58
N LEU A 346 -11.01 -10.10 9.15
CA LEU A 346 -12.27 -10.47 8.50
C LEU A 346 -13.15 -9.26 8.18
N GLN A 347 -13.17 -8.22 9.03
CA GLN A 347 -13.93 -7.00 8.77
C GLN A 347 -13.37 -6.16 7.61
N ARG A 348 -12.07 -6.28 7.35
CA ARG A 348 -11.39 -5.55 6.26
C ARG A 348 -11.46 -6.27 4.91
N ARG A 349 -11.72 -7.57 4.91
CA ARG A 349 -11.83 -8.44 3.72
C ARG A 349 -13.10 -8.17 2.93
N LYS A 350 -13.08 -7.10 2.13
CA LYS A 350 -14.22 -6.62 1.32
C LYS A 350 -14.04 -6.78 -0.20
N ALA A 351 -12.86 -7.18 -0.67
CA ALA A 351 -12.55 -7.27 -2.10
C ALA A 351 -13.25 -8.45 -2.80
N VAL A 352 -13.54 -9.51 -2.05
CA VAL A 352 -14.31 -10.66 -2.52
C VAL A 352 -15.13 -11.26 -1.39
N ARG A 353 -16.38 -11.67 -1.69
CA ARG A 353 -17.21 -12.40 -0.71
C ARG A 353 -16.57 -13.75 -0.39
N GLU A 354 -16.48 -14.10 0.88
CA GLU A 354 -15.82 -15.34 1.34
C GLU A 354 -16.38 -16.61 0.67
N LEU A 355 -17.69 -16.66 0.41
CA LEU A 355 -18.29 -17.81 -0.27
C LEU A 355 -17.88 -17.92 -1.75
N VAL A 356 -17.70 -16.79 -2.43
CA VAL A 356 -17.19 -16.73 -3.81
C VAL A 356 -15.74 -17.16 -3.85
N LEU A 357 -14.92 -16.66 -2.91
CA LEU A 357 -13.52 -17.04 -2.76
C LEU A 357 -13.37 -18.55 -2.51
N LEU A 358 -14.08 -19.08 -1.51
CA LEU A 358 -14.06 -20.51 -1.19
C LEU A 358 -14.44 -21.37 -2.40
N ASN A 359 -15.50 -21.00 -3.12
CA ASN A 359 -15.93 -21.69 -4.33
C ASN A 359 -14.87 -21.64 -5.44
N CYS A 360 -14.17 -20.50 -5.61
CA CYS A 360 -13.07 -20.37 -6.55
C CYS A 360 -11.91 -21.30 -6.19
N LEU A 361 -11.46 -21.26 -4.93
CA LEU A 361 -10.36 -22.10 -4.43
C LEU A 361 -10.67 -23.59 -4.57
N THR A 362 -11.88 -24.02 -4.19
CA THR A 362 -12.30 -25.42 -4.33
C THR A 362 -12.24 -25.89 -5.79
N LYS A 363 -12.77 -25.11 -6.73
CA LYS A 363 -12.75 -25.47 -8.15
C LYS A 363 -11.34 -25.46 -8.74
N LEU A 364 -10.50 -24.52 -8.34
CA LEU A 364 -9.10 -24.46 -8.76
C LEU A 364 -8.33 -25.68 -8.26
N ASN A 365 -8.47 -26.04 -6.98
CA ASN A 365 -7.82 -27.20 -6.40
C ASN A 365 -8.29 -28.51 -7.05
N GLN A 366 -9.59 -28.65 -7.30
CA GLN A 366 -10.13 -29.80 -8.06
C GLN A 366 -9.49 -29.91 -9.46
N ARG A 367 -9.29 -28.79 -10.15
CA ARG A 367 -8.64 -28.77 -11.46
C ARG A 367 -7.16 -29.13 -11.38
N LEU A 368 -6.42 -28.55 -10.44
CA LEU A 368 -4.98 -28.80 -10.26
C LEU A 368 -4.70 -30.25 -9.83
N GLN A 369 -5.61 -30.85 -9.08
CA GLN A 369 -5.43 -32.20 -8.53
C GLN A 369 -6.09 -33.29 -9.40
N LYS A 370 -6.72 -32.93 -10.51
CA LYS A 370 -7.51 -33.86 -11.33
C LYS A 370 -6.67 -35.04 -11.83
N GLU A 371 -5.47 -34.76 -12.32
CA GLU A 371 -4.56 -35.75 -12.92
C GLU A 371 -3.60 -36.37 -11.89
N LEU A 372 -3.74 -36.05 -10.60
CA LEU A 372 -2.86 -36.60 -9.56
C LEU A 372 -3.30 -38.02 -9.14
N PRO A 373 -2.33 -38.91 -8.83
CA PRO A 373 -2.63 -40.22 -8.24
C PRO A 373 -3.42 -40.09 -6.94
N GLU A 374 -4.27 -41.08 -6.65
CA GLU A 374 -5.11 -41.08 -5.45
C GLU A 374 -4.29 -40.97 -4.16
N GLU A 375 -3.15 -41.64 -4.09
CA GLU A 375 -2.23 -41.57 -2.95
C GLU A 375 -1.76 -40.12 -2.69
N ARG A 376 -1.33 -39.39 -3.73
CA ARG A 376 -0.93 -37.99 -3.58
C ARG A 376 -2.11 -37.10 -3.17
N ARG A 377 -3.31 -37.33 -3.72
CA ARG A 377 -4.52 -36.61 -3.30
C ARG A 377 -4.86 -36.87 -1.83
N ASN A 378 -4.61 -38.09 -1.33
CA ASN A 378 -4.80 -38.42 0.09
C ASN A 378 -3.82 -37.64 0.96
N VAL A 379 -2.53 -37.59 0.59
CA VAL A 379 -1.52 -36.80 1.30
C VAL A 379 -1.92 -35.31 1.35
N LEU A 380 -2.32 -34.74 0.22
CA LEU A 380 -2.74 -33.33 0.13
C LEU A 380 -3.96 -33.03 1.02
N ARG A 381 -4.96 -33.93 1.05
CA ARG A 381 -6.13 -33.79 1.94
C ARG A 381 -5.73 -33.78 3.42
N HIS A 382 -4.83 -34.67 3.83
CA HIS A 382 -4.34 -34.70 5.23
C HIS A 382 -3.57 -33.43 5.58
N ARG A 383 -2.68 -32.97 4.70
CA ARG A 383 -1.94 -31.70 4.88
C ARG A 383 -2.89 -30.51 4.99
N GLN A 384 -3.90 -30.43 4.13
CA GLN A 384 -4.88 -29.34 4.15
C GLN A 384 -5.69 -29.32 5.45
N LEU A 385 -6.10 -30.49 5.98
CA LEU A 385 -6.80 -30.57 7.25
C LEU A 385 -5.93 -30.09 8.41
N ARG A 386 -4.65 -30.50 8.45
CA ARG A 386 -3.69 -30.04 9.48
C ARG A 386 -3.46 -28.54 9.39
N GLU A 387 -3.26 -28.02 8.18
CA GLU A 387 -3.09 -26.59 7.93
C GLU A 387 -4.33 -25.80 8.36
N ALA A 388 -5.54 -26.26 8.05
CA ALA A 388 -6.78 -25.61 8.49
C ALA A 388 -6.87 -25.50 10.02
N ILE A 389 -6.50 -26.55 10.75
CA ILE A 389 -6.46 -26.53 12.23
C ILE A 389 -5.45 -25.49 12.73
N GLN A 390 -4.28 -25.39 12.10
CA GLN A 390 -3.26 -24.39 12.45
C GLN A 390 -3.77 -22.96 12.21
N LEU A 391 -4.38 -22.73 11.05
CA LEU A 391 -4.89 -21.43 10.64
C LEU A 391 -6.03 -20.93 11.55
N LEU A 392 -6.74 -21.81 12.26
CA LEU A 392 -7.79 -21.42 13.22
C LEU A 392 -7.22 -20.84 14.53
N ASN A 393 -5.95 -21.07 14.85
CA ASN A 393 -5.35 -20.64 16.11
C ASN A 393 -4.20 -19.64 15.86
N PRO A 394 -4.45 -18.32 16.00
CA PRO A 394 -3.43 -17.30 15.74
C PRO A 394 -2.19 -17.43 16.65
N LYS A 395 -2.30 -18.08 17.81
CA LYS A 395 -1.16 -18.32 18.70
C LYS A 395 -0.13 -19.25 18.09
N LEU A 396 -0.53 -20.14 17.18
CA LEU A 396 0.39 -21.05 16.49
C LEU A 396 1.26 -20.36 15.45
N SER A 397 0.97 -19.10 15.10
CA SER A 397 1.82 -18.26 14.25
C SER A 397 2.85 -17.45 15.04
N LEU A 398 2.82 -17.49 16.38
CA LEU A 398 3.81 -16.79 17.20
C LEU A 398 5.15 -17.50 17.13
N ARG A 399 6.20 -16.73 16.83
CA ARG A 399 7.58 -17.17 16.70
C ARG A 399 8.50 -16.11 17.30
N GLU A 400 9.66 -16.51 17.78
CA GLU A 400 10.70 -15.56 18.18
C GLU A 400 11.12 -14.70 16.96
N GLY A 401 11.49 -13.44 17.17
CA GLY A 401 11.84 -12.51 16.06
C GLY A 401 10.65 -11.87 15.33
N THR A 402 9.41 -12.21 15.68
CA THR A 402 8.17 -11.64 15.10
C THR A 402 8.07 -10.11 15.18
N GLU A 403 8.75 -9.47 16.13
CA GLU A 403 8.73 -8.01 16.34
C GLU A 403 9.79 -7.27 15.51
N GLN A 404 10.58 -7.98 14.71
CA GLN A 404 11.64 -7.39 13.89
C GLN A 404 11.07 -6.42 12.84
N GLY A 405 11.67 -5.23 12.73
CA GLY A 405 11.35 -4.26 11.68
C GLY A 405 11.85 -4.68 10.30
N ARG A 406 11.37 -3.98 9.26
CA ARG A 406 11.74 -4.27 7.87
C ARG A 406 13.18 -3.86 7.55
N LYS A 407 13.97 -4.76 6.96
CA LYS A 407 15.33 -4.49 6.47
C LYS A 407 15.34 -4.02 5.02
N SER A 408 14.51 -4.57 4.14
CA SER A 408 14.47 -4.21 2.70
C SER A 408 13.70 -2.91 2.40
N GLY A 409 14.06 -2.25 1.30
CA GLY A 409 13.42 -1.01 0.83
C GLY A 409 14.09 0.28 1.35
N GLY A 410 13.95 1.37 0.59
CA GLY A 410 14.52 2.67 0.95
C GLY A 410 14.04 3.20 2.31
N VAL A 411 14.92 3.85 3.07
CA VAL A 411 14.61 4.38 4.42
C VAL A 411 13.38 5.30 4.41
N ALA A 412 13.30 6.22 3.45
CA ALA A 412 12.14 7.11 3.28
C ALA A 412 10.83 6.35 2.98
N TRP A 413 10.92 5.24 2.24
CA TRP A 413 9.77 4.40 1.92
C TRP A 413 9.28 3.61 3.14
N ARG A 414 10.19 3.08 3.96
CA ARG A 414 9.88 2.38 5.21
C ARG A 414 9.27 3.30 6.27
N LEU A 415 9.80 4.52 6.38
CA LEU A 415 9.29 5.55 7.31
C LEU A 415 7.92 6.09 6.87
N ALA A 416 7.70 6.32 5.58
CA ALA A 416 6.40 6.77 5.04
C ALA A 416 5.26 5.77 5.30
N ARG A 417 5.59 4.50 5.53
CA ARG A 417 4.62 3.42 5.83
C ARG A 417 4.56 3.07 7.33
N MET A 418 5.24 3.84 8.19
CA MET A 418 5.31 3.64 9.65
C MET A 418 5.86 2.25 10.07
N GLU A 419 6.74 1.64 9.25
CA GLU A 419 7.26 0.28 9.45
C GLU A 419 8.52 0.20 10.34
N MET A 420 8.99 1.33 10.91
CA MET A 420 10.09 1.40 11.89
C MET A 420 9.73 2.33 13.07
N LYS A 421 10.18 1.97 14.28
CA LYS A 421 10.38 2.94 15.36
C LYS A 421 11.75 3.61 15.14
N HIS A 422 11.81 4.91 15.30
CA HIS A 422 13.08 5.63 15.31
C HIS A 422 13.93 5.13 16.49
N GLU A 423 15.12 4.59 16.21
CA GLU A 423 16.11 4.30 17.25
C GLU A 423 16.86 5.60 17.57
N PRO A 424 16.97 5.97 18.87
CA PRO A 424 17.64 7.21 19.26
C PRO A 424 19.09 7.26 18.78
N VAL A 425 19.42 8.20 17.90
CA VAL A 425 20.79 8.41 17.43
C VAL A 425 21.44 9.50 18.27
N GLU A 426 22.68 9.27 18.69
CA GLU A 426 23.51 10.26 19.35
C GLU A 426 24.72 10.57 18.48
N ILE A 427 24.90 11.84 18.15
CA ILE A 427 25.91 12.29 17.20
C ILE A 427 27.24 12.37 17.94
N ASN A 428 28.15 11.44 17.62
CA ASN A 428 29.52 11.48 18.13
C ASN A 428 30.42 12.26 17.16
N LEU A 429 31.32 13.07 17.72
CA LEU A 429 32.35 13.79 16.96
C LEU A 429 33.39 12.80 16.42
N THR A 430 33.73 12.94 15.14
CA THR A 430 34.76 12.11 14.50
C THR A 430 36.16 12.65 14.84
N GLU A 431 37.18 11.81 14.76
CA GLU A 431 38.57 12.25 15.01
C GLU A 431 39.01 13.39 14.08
N ALA A 432 38.57 13.37 12.82
CA ALA A 432 38.84 14.45 11.87
C ALA A 432 38.22 15.81 12.29
N GLU A 433 37.06 15.80 12.94
CA GLU A 433 36.41 17.01 13.44
C GLU A 433 37.04 17.50 14.74
N LYS A 434 37.50 16.57 15.58
CA LYS A 434 38.31 16.88 16.76
C LYS A 434 39.60 17.58 16.35
N GLU A 435 40.30 17.06 15.33
CA GLU A 435 41.51 17.68 14.76
C GLU A 435 41.24 19.04 14.12
N ALA A 436 40.15 19.15 13.35
CA ALA A 436 39.75 20.40 12.68
C ALA A 436 39.19 21.47 13.64
N LYS A 437 38.94 21.10 14.90
CA LYS A 437 38.29 21.92 15.93
C LYS A 437 36.94 22.51 15.53
N LEU A 438 36.25 21.85 14.61
CA LEU A 438 35.00 22.33 14.02
C LEU A 438 34.11 21.17 13.60
N PHE A 439 32.86 21.21 14.07
CA PHE A 439 31.78 20.33 13.63
C PHE A 439 30.68 21.14 12.96
N VAL A 440 30.26 20.73 11.77
CA VAL A 440 29.14 21.36 11.04
C VAL A 440 28.21 20.28 10.50
N LEU A 441 26.95 20.34 10.91
CA LEU A 441 25.86 19.49 10.42
C LEU A 441 24.79 20.35 9.77
N GLU A 442 24.48 20.05 8.52
CA GLU A 442 23.44 20.72 7.75
C GLU A 442 22.34 19.71 7.35
N TYR A 443 21.07 20.11 7.39
CA TYR A 443 19.95 19.30 6.88
C TYR A 443 19.20 20.06 5.80
N ASP A 444 18.88 19.39 4.70
CA ASP A 444 18.05 19.89 3.61
C ASP A 444 16.70 19.15 3.61
N ILE A 445 15.63 19.89 3.92
CA ILE A 445 14.27 19.35 3.93
C ILE A 445 13.77 18.95 2.53
N VAL A 446 14.24 19.59 1.45
CA VAL A 446 13.80 19.32 0.08
C VAL A 446 14.42 18.00 -0.40
N GLN A 447 15.73 17.83 -0.19
CA GLN A 447 16.46 16.61 -0.54
C GLN A 447 16.28 15.47 0.47
N ASP A 448 15.76 15.78 1.66
CA ASP A 448 15.65 14.88 2.81
C ASP A 448 17.01 14.23 3.13
N ALA A 449 18.01 15.07 3.36
CA ALA A 449 19.39 14.64 3.54
C ALA A 449 20.18 15.53 4.49
N TYR A 450 21.08 14.90 5.25
CA TYR A 450 22.06 15.55 6.10
C TYR A 450 23.44 15.57 5.43
N TYR A 451 24.18 16.66 5.67
CA TYR A 451 25.52 16.91 5.16
C TYR A 451 26.44 17.28 6.32
N ARG A 452 27.61 16.62 6.41
CA ARG A 452 28.61 16.85 7.46
C ARG A 452 29.90 17.35 6.83
N GLN A 453 30.35 18.56 7.17
CA GLN A 453 31.33 19.31 6.36
C GLN A 453 32.72 18.66 6.28
N ASN A 454 33.15 17.94 7.32
CA ASN A 454 34.47 17.28 7.36
C ASN A 454 34.42 15.81 6.90
N ASN A 455 33.26 15.34 6.43
CA ASN A 455 33.06 14.00 5.86
C ASN A 455 32.25 14.12 4.55
N LYS A 456 32.75 14.92 3.60
CA LYS A 456 32.01 15.39 2.40
C LYS A 456 31.50 14.28 1.46
N ASP A 457 31.93 13.03 1.63
CA ASP A 457 31.51 11.91 0.80
C ASP A 457 30.32 11.11 1.38
N GLU A 458 29.90 11.38 2.62
CA GLU A 458 28.86 10.61 3.30
C GLU A 458 27.56 11.42 3.49
N VAL A 459 26.70 11.39 2.47
CA VAL A 459 25.35 11.99 2.55
C VAL A 459 24.40 11.04 3.27
N THR A 460 24.04 11.36 4.52
CA THR A 460 23.08 10.57 5.29
C THR A 460 21.65 10.99 4.95
N ARG A 461 20.86 10.12 4.32
CA ARG A 461 19.50 10.43 3.88
C ARG A 461 18.44 10.12 4.93
N GLY A 462 17.36 10.89 4.92
CA GLY A 462 16.19 10.74 5.77
C GLY A 462 16.26 11.58 7.04
N LEU A 463 15.18 12.31 7.32
CA LEU A 463 15.02 13.15 8.52
C LEU A 463 15.41 12.44 9.82
N PHE A 464 15.00 11.18 9.95
CA PHE A 464 15.15 10.41 11.19
C PHE A 464 16.55 9.86 11.42
N SER A 465 17.51 10.12 10.53
CA SER A 465 18.83 9.49 10.58
C SER A 465 19.77 10.06 11.65
N TYR A 466 19.53 11.29 12.11
CA TYR A 466 20.32 11.94 13.17
C TYR A 466 19.46 12.46 14.34
N LEU A 467 18.19 12.08 14.37
CA LEU A 467 17.34 12.43 15.51
C LEU A 467 17.72 11.55 16.72
N LYS A 468 17.63 12.12 17.92
CA LYS A 468 17.71 11.41 19.19
C LYS A 468 16.29 11.04 19.63
N GLU A 469 15.38 12.01 19.60
CA GLU A 469 13.97 11.77 19.81
C GLU A 469 13.17 12.13 18.56
N ALA A 470 12.14 11.32 18.28
CA ALA A 470 11.16 11.60 17.25
C ALA A 470 9.83 10.95 17.66
N ARG A 471 8.87 11.77 18.10
CA ARG A 471 7.54 11.34 18.56
C ARG A 471 6.45 12.10 17.83
N ASN A 472 5.55 11.37 17.18
CA ASN A 472 4.40 11.94 16.45
C ASN A 472 4.78 13.05 15.44
N ILE A 473 5.93 12.91 14.78
CA ILE A 473 6.40 13.84 13.76
C ILE A 473 6.47 13.16 12.38
N GLN A 474 6.29 13.96 11.33
CA GLN A 474 6.43 13.51 9.95
C GLN A 474 6.99 14.62 9.06
N ARG A 475 7.65 14.23 7.98
CA ARG A 475 7.99 15.12 6.86
C ARG A 475 6.86 15.07 5.83
N LYS A 476 6.23 16.20 5.56
CA LYS A 476 5.13 16.33 4.59
C LYS A 476 5.59 17.09 3.35
N VAL A 477 5.17 16.59 2.18
CA VAL A 477 5.42 17.24 0.88
C VAL A 477 4.08 17.52 0.21
N GLU A 478 3.78 18.78 -0.02
CA GLU A 478 2.57 19.22 -0.72
C GLU A 478 2.88 19.46 -2.19
N LYS A 479 2.32 18.63 -3.06
CA LYS A 479 2.57 18.70 -4.51
C LYS A 479 1.89 19.91 -5.16
N ASP A 480 0.71 20.27 -4.68
CA ASP A 480 -0.08 21.39 -5.23
C ASP A 480 0.60 22.74 -4.96
N TRP A 481 1.20 22.87 -3.77
CA TRP A 481 1.87 24.10 -3.32
C TRP A 481 3.39 24.06 -3.48
N LYS A 482 3.94 22.93 -3.93
CA LYS A 482 5.38 22.69 -4.09
C LYS A 482 6.20 23.07 -2.86
N VAL A 483 5.78 22.62 -1.68
CA VAL A 483 6.51 22.88 -0.42
C VAL A 483 6.78 21.58 0.34
N ALA A 484 7.88 21.56 1.09
CA ALA A 484 8.21 20.53 2.07
C ALA A 484 8.35 21.16 3.46
N TYR A 485 7.92 20.45 4.49
CA TYR A 485 8.04 20.86 5.89
C TYR A 485 7.92 19.68 6.86
N ILE A 486 8.33 19.88 8.10
CA ILE A 486 8.10 18.94 9.21
C ILE A 486 6.88 19.41 10.00
N CYS A 487 5.97 18.49 10.28
CA CYS A 487 4.80 18.74 11.12
C CYS A 487 4.48 17.52 11.97
N ARG A 488 3.37 17.58 12.73
CA ARG A 488 2.93 16.44 13.52
C ARG A 488 2.25 15.38 12.65
N THR A 489 2.17 14.14 13.13
CA THR A 489 1.36 13.10 12.48
C THR A 489 -0.12 13.44 12.58
N GLU A 490 -0.93 12.97 11.63
CA GLU A 490 -2.38 13.16 11.67
C GLU A 490 -2.97 12.64 13.00
N ASP A 491 -3.99 13.33 13.51
CA ASP A 491 -4.65 13.06 14.80
C ASP A 491 -3.81 13.23 16.08
N SER A 492 -2.52 13.59 15.98
CA SER A 492 -1.67 13.80 17.15
C SER A 492 -1.82 15.20 17.76
N LYS A 493 -1.97 15.23 19.10
CA LYS A 493 -2.10 16.47 19.87
C LYS A 493 -0.78 17.19 20.09
N ASN A 494 0.31 16.42 20.17
CA ASN A 494 1.67 16.88 20.42
C ASN A 494 2.65 16.06 19.58
N GLY A 495 3.78 16.66 19.25
CA GLY A 495 4.89 15.98 18.59
C GLY A 495 6.21 16.62 19.00
N ASP A 496 7.24 15.80 19.11
CA ASP A 496 8.52 16.17 19.70
C ASP A 496 9.64 15.60 18.83
N LEU A 497 10.68 16.39 18.61
CA LEU A 497 11.91 15.93 17.96
C LEU A 497 13.13 16.55 18.61
N SER A 498 14.25 15.82 18.62
CA SER A 498 15.52 16.36 19.11
C SER A 498 16.73 15.85 18.35
N TRP A 499 17.79 16.66 18.30
CA TRP A 499 19.14 16.28 17.87
C TRP A 499 20.07 16.37 19.08
N ARG A 500 20.86 15.33 19.32
CA ARG A 500 21.77 15.26 20.45
C ARG A 500 23.20 14.99 20.01
N ILE A 501 24.12 15.84 20.43
CA ILE A 501 25.57 15.75 20.16
C ILE A 501 26.26 15.36 21.45
N ASN A 502 26.97 14.24 21.43
CA ASN A 502 27.81 13.81 22.55
C ASN A 502 29.17 14.52 22.47
N LEU A 503 29.57 15.14 23.58
CA LEU A 503 30.82 15.88 23.66
C LEU A 503 32.01 15.00 24.09
N ASP A 504 31.77 13.84 24.72
CA ASP A 504 32.81 12.87 25.11
C ASP A 504 34.01 13.52 25.84
N GLY A 505 33.72 14.46 26.75
CA GLY A 505 34.73 15.21 27.52
C GLY A 505 35.39 16.39 26.79
N ILE A 506 34.99 16.70 25.55
CA ILE A 506 35.48 17.84 24.78
C ILE A 506 34.74 19.11 25.22
N LYS A 507 35.49 20.20 25.41
CA LYS A 507 34.92 21.49 25.78
C LYS A 507 34.42 22.26 24.55
N PRO A 508 33.12 22.53 24.45
CA PRO A 508 32.57 23.40 23.42
C PRO A 508 32.97 24.86 23.69
N LYS A 509 33.38 25.57 22.64
CA LYS A 509 33.78 26.98 22.71
C LYS A 509 32.67 27.91 22.21
N LEU A 510 32.03 27.53 21.11
CA LEU A 510 30.97 28.31 20.48
C LEU A 510 30.02 27.40 19.73
N LEU A 511 28.72 27.60 19.91
CA LEU A 511 27.69 26.86 19.20
C LEU A 511 26.75 27.85 18.51
N ARG A 512 26.63 27.73 17.19
CA ARG A 512 25.68 28.46 16.37
C ARG A 512 24.65 27.49 15.79
N ILE A 513 23.38 27.84 15.96
CA ILE A 513 22.27 27.08 15.39
C ILE A 513 21.44 28.01 14.52
N ASN A 514 21.08 27.52 13.34
CA ASN A 514 20.07 28.10 12.48
C ASN A 514 19.04 27.01 12.13
N ILE A 515 17.79 27.21 12.53
CA ILE A 515 16.65 26.34 12.17
C ILE A 515 15.64 27.04 11.24
N GLY A 516 15.92 28.30 10.88
CA GLY A 516 14.99 29.19 10.21
C GLY A 516 13.69 29.44 10.98
N LYS A 517 12.82 30.27 10.41
CA LYS A 517 11.54 30.62 11.04
C LYS A 517 10.57 29.43 11.04
N ILE A 518 10.04 29.11 12.22
CA ILE A 518 8.96 28.12 12.34
C ILE A 518 7.63 28.76 11.89
N ALA A 519 7.00 28.17 10.88
CA ALA A 519 5.73 28.69 10.36
C ALA A 519 4.56 28.22 11.23
N ILE A 520 3.86 29.16 11.85
CA ILE A 520 2.70 28.92 12.71
C ILE A 520 1.43 29.42 12.03
N PHE A 521 0.40 28.59 12.02
CA PHE A 521 -0.93 28.87 11.49
C PHE A 521 -1.99 28.65 12.57
N HIS A 522 -3.08 29.43 12.52
CA HIS A 522 -4.20 29.32 13.47
C HIS A 522 -3.72 29.28 14.95
N SER A 523 -4.26 28.36 15.78
CA SER A 523 -3.84 28.16 17.17
C SER A 523 -2.61 27.27 17.37
N GLY A 524 -1.85 26.98 16.31
CA GLY A 524 -0.62 26.18 16.38
C GLY A 524 0.45 26.83 17.27
N LYS A 525 1.30 26.03 17.90
CA LYS A 525 2.43 26.50 18.69
C LYS A 525 3.61 25.54 18.51
N ALA A 526 4.80 26.09 18.36
CA ALA A 526 6.03 25.31 18.41
C ALA A 526 7.12 26.09 19.12
N ASN A 527 7.93 25.38 19.91
CA ASN A 527 9.02 25.99 20.66
C ASN A 527 10.29 25.16 20.39
N ALA A 528 11.37 25.84 20.03
CA ALA A 528 12.70 25.25 19.90
C ALA A 528 13.59 25.67 21.07
N THR A 529 14.33 24.74 21.64
CA THR A 529 15.18 24.95 22.82
C THR A 529 16.49 24.21 22.62
N LEU A 530 17.59 24.86 22.98
CA LEU A 530 18.92 24.28 23.01
C LEU A 530 19.35 24.13 24.48
N CYS A 531 19.78 22.93 24.86
CA CYS A 531 20.29 22.65 26.19
C CYS A 531 21.75 22.17 26.12
N GLY A 532 22.59 22.68 27.01
CA GLY A 532 23.93 22.18 27.29
C GLY A 532 24.09 22.04 28.80
N GLY A 533 24.21 20.80 29.30
CA GLY A 533 24.21 20.54 30.74
C GLY A 533 22.89 20.98 31.40
N ASN A 534 22.96 21.84 32.41
CA ASN A 534 21.79 22.39 33.10
C ASN A 534 21.25 23.69 32.47
N LEU A 535 21.96 24.26 31.49
CA LEU A 535 21.58 25.50 30.85
C LEU A 535 20.72 25.20 29.61
N CYS A 536 19.50 25.73 29.57
CA CYS A 536 18.62 25.65 28.42
C CYS A 536 18.21 27.04 27.96
N GLN A 537 18.39 27.33 26.67
CA GLN A 537 18.02 28.59 26.03
C GLN A 537 16.98 28.35 24.93
N MET A 538 15.96 29.20 24.88
CA MET A 538 15.02 29.19 23.76
C MET A 538 15.62 29.86 22.53
N ILE A 539 15.38 29.28 21.36
CA ILE A 539 15.78 29.87 20.09
C ILE A 539 14.82 31.01 19.75
N ASP A 540 15.34 32.07 19.13
CA ASP A 540 14.55 33.24 18.76
C ASP A 540 13.54 32.96 17.63
N ASP A 541 12.66 33.94 17.36
CA ASP A 541 11.62 33.84 16.35
C ASP A 541 12.16 33.77 14.90
N ASP A 542 13.41 34.20 14.69
CA ASP A 542 14.10 34.14 13.40
C ASP A 542 14.85 32.80 13.22
N GLY A 543 14.85 31.95 14.24
CA GLY A 543 15.41 30.60 14.23
C GLY A 543 16.91 30.56 14.45
N ASN A 544 17.52 31.61 15.00
CA ASN A 544 18.95 31.69 15.26
C ASN A 544 19.24 31.64 16.76
N LEU A 545 20.37 31.02 17.12
CA LEU A 545 20.88 31.05 18.49
C LEU A 545 22.40 30.89 18.47
N GLU A 546 23.08 31.70 19.28
CA GLU A 546 24.51 31.59 19.54
C GLU A 546 24.73 31.40 21.04
N MET A 547 25.48 30.37 21.42
CA MET A 547 25.76 30.02 22.81
C MET A 547 27.27 29.84 23.02
N THR A 548 27.79 30.40 24.10
CA THR A 548 29.21 30.36 24.51
C THR A 548 29.42 29.77 25.90
N ASP A 549 28.33 29.54 26.65
CA ASP A 549 28.37 29.02 28.01
C ASP A 549 27.73 27.64 28.05
N PHE A 550 28.46 26.67 28.60
CA PHE A 550 28.18 25.24 28.47
C PHE A 550 28.50 24.49 29.79
N GLU A 551 28.09 25.04 30.94
CA GLU A 551 28.33 24.48 32.29
C GLU A 551 28.33 22.95 32.33
N ASP A 552 29.52 22.35 32.53
CA ASP A 552 29.79 20.91 32.63
C ASP A 552 28.91 20.02 31.72
N ALA A 553 28.72 20.44 30.47
CA ALA A 553 27.87 19.74 29.53
C ALA A 553 28.55 18.48 28.96
N ASP A 554 28.02 17.30 29.26
CA ASP A 554 28.43 16.05 28.62
C ASP A 554 27.85 15.92 27.18
N HIS A 555 26.77 16.65 26.88
CA HIS A 555 26.09 16.63 25.61
C HIS A 555 25.36 17.96 25.34
N LEU A 556 25.07 18.20 24.06
CA LEU A 556 24.26 19.31 23.58
C LEU A 556 23.00 18.76 22.94
N GLU A 557 21.82 19.30 23.28
CA GLU A 557 20.54 18.82 22.75
C GLU A 557 19.67 19.97 22.22
N LEU A 558 19.39 19.92 20.92
CA LEU A 558 18.43 20.80 20.24
C LEU A 558 17.08 20.10 20.19
N SER A 559 16.06 20.63 20.86
CA SER A 559 14.72 20.05 20.92
C SER A 559 13.66 20.98 20.34
N VAL A 560 12.71 20.43 19.59
CA VAL A 560 11.55 21.16 19.05
C VAL A 560 10.26 20.44 19.43
N ASN A 561 9.35 21.17 20.09
CA ASN A 561 8.07 20.65 20.56
C ASN A 561 6.92 21.35 19.83
N PHE A 562 5.99 20.58 19.27
CA PHE A 562 4.81 21.04 18.51
C PHE A 562 3.52 20.75 19.28
N ARG A 563 2.61 21.73 19.34
CA ARG A 563 1.30 21.61 20.02
C ARG A 563 0.25 22.55 19.43
N GLY A 564 -1.01 22.42 19.87
CA GLY A 564 -2.11 23.31 19.46
C GLY A 564 -2.59 23.07 18.02
N GLY A 565 -3.36 24.00 17.46
CA GLY A 565 -4.01 23.84 16.15
C GLY A 565 -5.49 23.47 16.29
N ASP A 566 -6.24 23.66 15.20
CA ASP A 566 -7.71 23.62 15.19
C ASP A 566 -8.23 22.62 14.16
N GLY A 567 -9.24 21.84 14.52
CA GLY A 567 -9.92 20.90 13.63
C GLY A 567 -9.07 19.70 13.18
N GLU A 568 -9.51 19.02 12.12
CA GLU A 568 -8.87 17.81 11.59
C GLU A 568 -7.48 18.09 10.97
N GLN A 569 -7.18 19.35 10.65
CA GLN A 569 -5.89 19.78 10.10
C GLN A 569 -4.93 20.35 11.18
N ALA A 570 -5.26 20.22 12.46
CA ALA A 570 -4.44 20.76 13.54
C ALA A 570 -2.96 20.30 13.48
N PHE A 571 -2.69 19.09 12.99
CA PHE A 571 -1.35 18.51 12.91
C PHE A 571 -0.37 19.31 12.04
N GLN A 572 -0.86 20.06 11.04
CA GLN A 572 -0.04 20.85 10.11
C GLN A 572 -0.01 22.34 10.43
N HIS A 573 -0.59 22.78 11.55
CA HIS A 573 -0.65 24.20 11.92
C HIS A 573 0.66 24.74 12.52
N SER A 574 1.63 23.87 12.75
CA SER A 574 2.98 24.23 13.19
C SER A 574 3.98 23.49 12.34
N GLN A 575 4.76 24.23 11.55
CA GLN A 575 5.59 23.68 10.47
C GLN A 575 7.03 24.15 10.62
N LEU A 576 7.95 23.21 10.83
CA LEU A 576 9.39 23.44 10.88
C LEU A 576 9.99 23.23 9.48
N PHE A 577 10.98 24.03 9.09
CA PHE A 577 11.66 23.95 7.79
C PHE A 577 10.72 24.06 6.58
N ARG A 578 9.75 24.99 6.61
CA ARG A 578 8.84 25.19 5.47
C ARG A 578 9.58 25.83 4.29
N THR A 579 9.87 25.02 3.27
CA THR A 579 10.70 25.43 2.12
C THR A 579 10.02 25.07 0.80
N SER A 580 10.17 25.94 -0.20
CA SER A 580 9.74 25.69 -1.58
C SER A 580 10.61 24.61 -2.23
N LEU A 581 10.00 23.64 -2.92
CA LEU A 581 10.70 22.57 -3.64
C LEU A 581 11.55 23.08 -4.81
N CYS A 582 11.36 24.34 -5.22
CA CYS A 582 12.10 24.97 -6.31
C CYS A 582 13.32 25.77 -5.84
N GLU A 583 13.53 25.90 -4.53
CA GLU A 583 14.62 26.67 -3.96
C GLU A 583 15.59 25.74 -3.21
N PRO A 584 16.90 25.80 -3.50
CA PRO A 584 17.89 25.16 -2.66
C PRO A 584 18.02 25.94 -1.35
N SER A 585 17.74 25.29 -0.22
CA SER A 585 17.94 25.89 1.10
C SER A 585 18.37 24.85 2.12
N ILE A 586 19.45 25.17 2.83
CA ILE A 586 19.79 24.48 4.08
C ILE A 586 18.72 24.88 5.10
N SER A 587 18.11 23.88 5.71
CA SER A 587 16.96 24.02 6.61
C SER A 587 17.38 24.03 8.08
N LEU A 588 18.38 23.21 8.43
CA LEU A 588 19.06 23.21 9.72
C LEU A 588 20.54 23.40 9.46
N ARG A 589 21.21 24.22 10.28
CA ARG A 589 22.66 24.25 10.39
C ARG A 589 23.05 24.31 11.86
N ILE A 590 23.86 23.34 12.29
CA ILE A 590 24.48 23.30 13.61
C ILE A 590 25.98 23.40 13.41
N GLU A 591 26.60 24.44 13.96
CA GLU A 591 28.03 24.72 13.88
C GLU A 591 28.60 24.81 15.29
N LEU A 592 29.52 23.89 15.61
CA LEU A 592 30.15 23.77 16.92
C LEU A 592 31.67 23.94 16.78
N GLU A 593 32.21 24.99 17.39
CA GLU A 593 33.65 25.16 17.61
C GLU A 593 34.05 24.51 18.93
N ILE A 594 35.16 23.79 18.94
CA ILE A 594 35.71 23.07 20.11
C ILE A 594 37.11 23.55 20.45
N GLU A 595 37.51 23.43 21.72
CA GLU A 595 38.81 23.93 22.24
C GLU A 595 40.06 23.19 21.78
#